data_AF-A0AAV8WH77-F1
#
_entry.id   AF-A0AAV8WH77-F1
#
_cell.length_a   1.000
_cell.length_b   1.000
_cell.length_c   1.000
_cell.angle_alpha   90.00
_cell.angle_beta   90.00
_cell.angle_gamma   90.00
#
_symmetry.space_group_name_H-M   'P 1'
#
loop_
_entity.id
_entity.type
_entity.pdbx_description
1 polymer ?
#
loop_
_entity_poly.entity_id
_entity_poly.type
_entity_poly.pdbx_seq_one_letter_code
_entity_poly.pdbx_strand_id
1 'polypeptide(L)' 'MSVMLSCFKENEFDQSFCSKEVEAFRKCYDNHMEMKKVKKAKDAKGLLTPEQKVLSHKQVNRLLKQFPNIK' A
#
# COMPACT_ATOMS: atom_id res chain seq x y z
N MET A 1 12.05 6.05 3.98
CA MET A 1 12.73 5.35 5.10
C MET A 1 14.24 5.56 5.04
N SER A 2 14.90 5.24 3.93
CA SER A 2 16.36 5.37 3.76
C SER A 2 16.90 6.76 4.13
N VAL A 3 16.30 7.83 3.60
CA VAL A 3 16.74 9.22 3.84
C VAL A 3 16.71 9.60 5.33
N MET A 4 15.64 9.23 6.05
CA MET A 4 15.52 9.46 7.49
C MET A 4 16.60 8.72 8.29
N LEU A 5 16.87 7.46 7.92
CA LEU A 5 17.90 6.66 8.59
C LEU A 5 19.31 7.17 8.32
N SER A 6 19.57 7.72 7.12
CA SER A 6 20.82 8.39 6.81
C SER A 6 21.03 9.63 7.69
N CYS A 7 20.01 10.48 7.83
CA CYS A 7 20.09 11.64 8.72
C CYS A 7 20.35 11.24 10.17
N PHE A 8 19.66 10.21 10.67
CA PHE A 8 19.92 9.68 12.01
C PHE A 8 21.36 9.20 12.16
N LYS A 9 21.90 8.47 11.18
CA LYS A 9 23.29 8.00 11.23
C LYS A 9 24.29 9.15 11.32
N GLU A 10 24.05 10.25 10.61
CA GLU A 10 24.95 11.41 10.58
C GLU A 10 24.87 12.26 11.86
N ASN A 11 23.74 12.22 12.57
CA ASN A 11 23.48 13.01 13.77
C ASN A 11 23.38 12.15 15.04
N GLU A 12 24.08 11.00 15.08
CA GLU A 12 24.12 10.08 16.24
C GLU A 12 22.72 9.68 16.78
N PHE A 13 21.75 9.59 15.88
CA PHE A 13 20.34 9.29 16.16
C PHE A 13 19.60 10.36 16.98
N ASP A 14 20.15 11.57 17.09
CA ASP A 14 19.42 12.72 17.60
C ASP A 14 18.34 13.14 16.59
N GLN A 15 17.09 12.85 16.95
CA GLN A 15 15.94 13.09 16.10
C GLN A 15 15.63 14.58 15.91
N SER A 16 16.11 15.45 16.80
CA SER A 16 15.84 16.89 16.73
C SER A 16 16.37 17.52 15.44
N PHE A 17 17.52 17.03 14.96
CA PHE A 17 18.16 17.49 13.71
C PHE A 17 17.48 16.94 12.44
N CYS A 18 16.72 15.85 12.55
CA CYS A 18 16.14 15.11 11.42
C CYS A 18 14.61 15.23 11.34
N SER A 19 14.04 16.27 11.95
CA SER A 19 12.58 16.47 12.04
C SER A 19 11.90 16.49 10.66
N LYS A 20 12.56 17.04 9.64
CA LYS A 20 12.04 17.10 8.26
C LYS A 20 11.91 15.71 7.64
N GLU A 21 12.93 14.88 7.77
CA GLU A 21 12.97 13.52 7.22
C GLU A 21 11.98 12.61 7.94
N VAL A 22 11.82 12.81 9.25
CA VAL A 22 10.81 12.12 10.07
C VAL A 22 9.39 12.50 9.62
N GLU A 23 9.10 13.79 9.43
CA GLU A 23 7.80 14.24 8.97
C GLU A 23 7.48 13.71 7.56
N ALA A 24 8.45 13.75 6.65
CA ALA A 24 8.31 13.21 5.30
C ALA A 24 8.05 11.70 5.32
N PHE A 25 8.78 10.95 6.17
CA PHE A 25 8.55 9.52 6.34
C PHE A 25 7.17 9.22 6.91
N ARG A 26 6.74 9.97 7.93
CA ARG A 26 5.41 9.81 8.53
C ARG A 26 4.30 10.04 7.51
N LYS A 27 4.38 11.12 6.72
CA LYS A 27 3.42 11.38 5.64
C LYS A 27 3.35 10.23 4.62
N CYS A 28 4.50 9.68 4.25
CA CYS A 28 4.57 8.51 3.35
C CYS A 28 3.90 7.28 3.98
N TYR A 29 4.16 7.00 5.26
CA TYR A 29 3.56 5.89 5.98
C TYR A 29 2.04 6.03 6.09
N ASP A 30 1.55 7.21 6.47
CA ASP A 30 0.12 7.49 6.61
C ASP A 30 -0.60 7.29 5.27
N ASN A 31 -0.03 7.80 4.17
CA ASN A 31 -0.58 7.58 2.83
C ASN A 31 -0.62 6.08 2.46
N HIS A 32 0.46 5.34 2.73
CA HIS A 32 0.48 3.89 2.50
C HIS A 32 -0.61 3.17 3.31
N MET A 33 -0.83 3.56 4.56
CA MET A 33 -1.86 2.97 5.41
C MET A 33 -3.27 3.25 4.87
N GLU A 34 -3.53 4.46 4.40
CA GLU A 34 -4.80 4.80 3.74
C GLU A 34 -5.00 4.01 2.45
N MET A 35 -3.98 3.95 1.58
CA MET A 35 -4.04 3.13 0.35
C MET A 35 -4.29 1.64 0.66
N LYS A 36 -3.66 1.11 1.71
CA LYS A 36 -3.86 -0.27 2.16
C LYS A 36 -5.29 -0.51 2.65
N LYS A 37 -5.88 0.43 3.40
CA LYS A 37 -7.28 0.35 3.85
C LYS A 37 -8.23 0.35 2.64
N VAL A 38 -8.04 1.27 1.70
CA VAL A 38 -8.86 1.36 0.48
C VAL A 38 -8.75 0.08 -0.36
N LYS A 39 -7.53 -0.43 -0.55
CA LYS A 39 -7.30 -1.69 -1.26
C LYS A 39 -8.02 -2.86 -0.58
N LYS A 40 -7.87 -3.01 0.74
CA LYS A 40 -8.56 -4.05 1.51
C LYS A 40 -10.08 -3.97 1.38
N ALA A 41 -10.64 -2.75 1.39
CA ALA A 41 -12.08 -2.56 1.20
C ALA A 41 -12.54 -2.94 -0.22
N LYS A 42 -11.76 -2.61 -1.25
CA LYS A 42 -12.03 -3.02 -2.65
C LYS A 42 -11.94 -4.53 -2.83
N ASP A 43 -10.89 -5.15 -2.29
CA ASP A 43 -10.68 -6.60 -2.34
C ASP A 43 -11.80 -7.35 -1.61
N ALA A 44 -12.24 -6.84 -0.45
CA ALA A 44 -13.34 -7.42 0.31
C ALA A 44 -14.66 -7.44 -0.47
N LYS A 45 -14.92 -6.39 -1.26
CA LYS A 45 -16.08 -6.26 -2.17
C LYS A 45 -15.91 -7.04 -3.49
N GLY A 46 -14.72 -7.56 -3.77
CA GLY A 46 -14.45 -8.26 -5.03
C GLY A 46 -14.67 -7.36 -6.26
N LEU A 47 -14.36 -6.06 -6.17
CA LEU A 47 -14.56 -5.12 -7.28
C LEU A 47 -13.46 -5.32 -8.32
N LEU A 48 -13.83 -5.53 -9.59
CA LEU A 48 -12.87 -5.62 -10.68
C LEU A 48 -12.49 -4.21 -11.13
N THR A 49 -11.22 -3.85 -10.99
CA THR A 49 -10.68 -2.60 -11.53
C THR A 49 -9.97 -2.88 -12.85
N PRO A 50 -10.23 -2.09 -13.92
CA PRO A 50 -9.51 -2.22 -15.19
C PRO A 50 -7.99 -2.14 -14.98
N GLU A 51 -7.22 -2.87 -15.80
CA GLU A 51 -5.75 -2.90 -15.81
C GLU A 51 -5.08 -3.45 -14.52
N GLN A 52 -5.85 -3.98 -13.57
CA GLN A 52 -5.29 -4.58 -12.37
C GLN A 52 -4.59 -5.92 -12.69
N LYS A 53 -3.26 -5.93 -12.65
CA LYS A 53 -2.44 -7.13 -12.93
C LYS A 53 -2.55 -8.26 -11.89
N VAL A 54 -2.82 -7.91 -10.63
CA VAL A 54 -2.91 -8.87 -9.51
C VAL A 54 -4.28 -8.80 -8.89
N LEU A 55 -5.07 -9.86 -9.06
CA LEU A 55 -6.43 -9.98 -8.52
C LEU A 55 -6.42 -10.76 -7.20
N SER A 56 -7.26 -10.34 -6.27
CA SER A 56 -7.59 -11.11 -5.07
C SER A 56 -8.44 -12.33 -5.41
N HIS A 57 -8.43 -13.37 -4.56
CA HIS A 57 -9.27 -14.55 -4.74
C HIS A 57 -10.75 -14.23 -4.95
N LYS A 58 -11.29 -13.20 -4.27
CA LYS A 58 -12.68 -12.76 -4.44
C LYS A 58 -12.92 -12.17 -5.83
N GLN A 59 -12.00 -11.36 -6.33
CA GLN A 59 -12.07 -10.79 -7.69
C GLN A 59 -11.97 -11.89 -8.75
N VAL A 60 -11.03 -12.83 -8.60
CA VAL A 60 -10.88 -13.98 -9.51
C VAL A 60 -12.16 -14.82 -9.53
N ASN A 61 -12.70 -15.19 -8.38
CA ASN A 61 -13.93 -15.99 -8.31
C ASN A 61 -15.13 -15.25 -8.91
N ARG A 62 -15.21 -13.93 -8.75
CA ARG A 62 -16.26 -13.13 -9.39
C ARG A 62 -16.13 -13.17 -10.91
N LEU A 63 -14.91 -13.05 -11.44
CA LEU A 63 -14.63 -13.10 -12.87
C LEU A 63 -14.95 -14.49 -13.46
N LEU A 64 -14.49 -15.56 -12.81
CA LEU A 64 -14.75 -16.93 -13.24
C LEU A 64 -16.24 -17.32 -13.19
N LYS A 65 -17.03 -16.70 -12.30
CA LYS A 65 -18.50 -16.86 -12.30
C LYS A 65 -19.17 -16.19 -13.49
N GLN A 66 -18.60 -15.11 -14.02
CA GLN A 66 -19.11 -14.43 -15.22
C GLN A 66 -18.76 -15.19 -16.50
N PHE A 67 -17.59 -15.85 -16.51
CA PHE A 67 -17.12 -16.65 -17.64
C PHE A 67 -16.83 -18.08 -17.19
N PRO A 68 -17.88 -18.87 -16.89
CA PRO A 68 -17.71 -20.25 -16.44
C PRO A 68 -17.11 -21.11 -17.57
N ASN A 69 -16.25 -22.05 -17.20
CA ASN A 69 -15.77 -23.05 -18.14
C ASN A 69 -16.85 -24.12 -18.31
N ILE A 70 -17.61 -24.02 -19.40
CA ILE A 70 -18.63 -24.99 -19.78
C ILE A 70 -17.89 -26.11 -20.50
N LYS A 71 -17.72 -27.26 -19.84
CA LYS A 71 -17.24 -28.48 -20.49
C LYS A 71 -18.34 -29.09 -21.35
#